data_AF-A0A4R4DXM5-F1
#
_entry.id   AF-A0A4R4DXM5-F1
#
_cell.length_a   1.000
_cell.length_b   1.000
_cell.length_c   1.000
_cell.angle_alpha   90.00
_cell.angle_beta   90.00
_cell.angle_gamma   90.00
#
_symmetry.space_group_name_H-M   'P 1'
#
loop_
_entity.id
_entity.type
_entity.pdbx_description
1 polymer ?
#
loop_
_entity_poly.entity_id
_entity_poly.type
_entity_poly.pdbx_seq_one_letter_code
_entity_poly.pdbx_strand_id
1 'polypeptide(L)'
;TQWLISHQEKDGSWYGRWGVCYIYGTWAALTGLTAVGLPTNHKTLQKGANWLLSIQNEDGGWGESCSSDRLQRYIPLGGSTPSQTAWALDALIAVHPQPTAALDKGICRLIDSVKEDKWTTVYPT
;
A
#
# COMPACT_ATOMS: atom_id res chain seq x y z
N THR A 1 7.09 -6.69 17.88
CA THR A 1 6.16 -5.71 17.27
C THR A 1 6.46 -4.26 17.65
N GLN A 2 6.95 -3.99 18.87
CA GLN A 2 7.10 -2.61 19.38
C GLN A 2 7.87 -1.65 18.47
N TRP A 3 8.96 -2.11 17.84
CA TRP A 3 9.74 -1.28 16.93
C TRP A 3 8.91 -0.78 15.74
N LEU A 4 8.15 -1.66 15.06
CA LEU A 4 7.28 -1.27 13.95
C LEU A 4 6.20 -0.29 14.41
N ILE A 5 5.62 -0.49 15.60
CA ILE A 5 4.61 0.41 16.16
C ILE A 5 5.19 1.81 16.42
N SER A 6 6.42 1.89 16.93
CA SER A 6 7.05 3.18 17.25
C SER A 6 7.68 3.88 16.04
N HIS A 7 7.91 3.18 14.94
CA HIS A 7 8.49 3.72 13.70
C HIS A 7 7.44 3.92 12.58
N GLN A 8 6.16 3.95 12.94
CA GLN A 8 5.09 4.37 12.01
C GLN A 8 5.14 5.89 11.83
N GLU A 9 4.99 6.34 10.59
CA GLU A 9 4.94 7.76 10.26
C GLU A 9 3.70 8.46 10.85
N LYS A 10 3.77 9.79 10.88
CA LYS A 10 2.66 10.62 11.38
C LYS A 10 1.39 10.46 10.55
N ASP A 11 1.49 10.17 9.26
CA ASP A 11 0.35 9.92 8.37
C ASP A 11 -0.17 8.46 8.46
N GLY A 12 0.61 7.54 9.02
CA GLY A 12 0.24 6.13 9.17
C GLY A 12 1.06 5.18 8.30
N SER A 13 1.86 5.69 7.38
CA SER A 13 2.71 4.88 6.51
C SER A 13 3.97 4.36 7.23
N TRP A 14 4.72 3.50 6.55
CA TRP A 14 6.08 3.13 6.90
C TRP A 14 6.99 3.30 5.70
N TYR A 15 8.19 3.85 5.91
CA TYR A 15 9.23 3.91 4.88
C TYR A 15 9.72 2.50 4.50
N GLY A 16 9.77 2.22 3.19
CA GLY A 16 10.30 0.98 2.62
C GLY A 16 11.74 1.17 2.15
N ARG A 17 12.63 0.27 2.55
CA ARG A 17 14.07 0.36 2.21
C ARG A 17 14.44 -0.32 0.88
N TRP A 18 13.68 -1.33 0.48
CA TRP A 18 14.06 -2.25 -0.61
C TRP A 18 13.07 -2.27 -1.79
N GLY A 19 11.97 -1.54 -1.67
CA GLY A 19 11.01 -1.27 -2.73
C GLY A 19 10.59 0.20 -2.65
N VAL A 20 9.93 0.69 -3.68
CA VAL A 20 9.45 2.07 -3.82
C VAL A 20 8.03 2.18 -3.29
N CYS A 21 7.77 2.90 -2.21
CA CYS A 21 8.63 3.21 -1.07
C CYS A 21 7.78 3.09 0.20
N TYR A 22 6.85 4.03 0.38
CA TYR A 22 5.93 4.01 1.51
C TYR A 22 4.80 2.98 1.35
N ILE A 23 4.35 2.71 0.12
CA ILE A 23 3.37 1.63 -0.14
C ILE A 23 3.99 0.27 0.20
N TYR A 24 5.21 0.03 -0.28
CA TYR A 24 5.97 -1.19 0.03
C TYR A 24 6.21 -1.36 1.54
N GLY A 25 6.73 -0.33 2.21
CA GLY A 25 7.00 -0.39 3.64
C GLY A 25 5.73 -0.61 4.48
N THR A 26 4.63 0.07 4.11
CA THR A 26 3.34 -0.07 4.78
C THR A 26 2.76 -1.47 4.58
N TRP A 27 2.86 -2.03 3.38
CA TRP A 27 2.46 -3.41 3.10
C TRP A 27 3.19 -4.41 4.00
N ALA A 28 4.52 -4.34 4.05
CA ALA A 28 5.32 -5.25 4.86
C ALA A 28 5.03 -5.10 6.37
N ALA A 29 4.81 -3.87 6.84
CA ALA A 29 4.49 -3.62 8.24
C ALA A 29 3.09 -4.15 8.63
N LEU A 30 2.06 -3.87 7.82
CA LEU A 30 0.69 -4.29 8.10
C LEU A 30 0.57 -5.82 8.07
N THR A 31 1.06 -6.46 7.01
CA THR A 31 1.02 -7.93 6.88
C THR A 31 1.82 -8.60 8.00
N GLY A 32 3.03 -8.11 8.31
CA GLY A 32 3.86 -8.65 9.37
C GLY A 32 3.24 -8.50 10.77
N LEU A 33 2.64 -7.35 11.09
CA LEU A 33 1.98 -7.12 12.37
C LEU A 33 0.71 -7.97 12.52
N THR A 34 -0.09 -8.11 11.47
CA THR A 34 -1.24 -9.02 11.46
C THR A 34 -0.79 -10.47 11.65
N ALA A 35 0.25 -10.90 10.95
CA ALA A 35 0.74 -12.29 10.99
C ALA A 35 1.19 -12.74 12.38
N VAL A 36 1.72 -11.82 13.20
CA VAL A 36 2.09 -12.10 14.60
C VAL A 36 0.93 -11.91 15.59
N GLY A 37 -0.31 -11.78 15.09
CA GLY A 37 -1.54 -11.78 15.89
C GLY A 37 -1.93 -10.43 16.48
N LEU A 38 -1.42 -9.30 15.96
CA LEU A 38 -1.91 -8.00 16.39
C LEU A 38 -3.37 -7.82 15.95
N PRO A 39 -4.32 -7.47 16.84
CA PRO A 39 -5.73 -7.36 16.49
C PRO A 39 -5.96 -6.34 15.38
N THR A 40 -6.79 -6.65 14.40
CA THR A 40 -7.04 -5.77 13.24
C THR A 40 -7.60 -4.40 13.62
N ASN A 41 -8.35 -4.30 14.74
CA ASN A 41 -8.85 -3.03 15.28
C ASN A 41 -7.79 -2.21 16.05
N HIS A 42 -6.55 -2.69 16.15
CA HIS A 42 -5.45 -1.96 16.78
C HIS A 42 -5.16 -0.67 16.00
N LYS A 43 -4.99 0.44 16.73
CA LYS A 43 -4.84 1.79 16.16
C LYS A 43 -3.75 1.89 15.08
N THR A 44 -2.62 1.22 15.29
CA THR A 44 -1.50 1.19 14.32
C THR A 44 -1.91 0.57 12.98
N LEU A 45 -2.61 -0.57 12.99
CA LEU A 45 -3.06 -1.23 11.76
C LEU A 45 -4.12 -0.38 11.04
N GLN A 46 -5.10 0.11 11.80
CA GLN A 46 -6.16 0.97 11.27
C GLN A 46 -5.59 2.24 10.62
N LYS A 47 -4.59 2.86 11.24
CA LYS A 47 -3.96 4.06 10.70
C LYS A 47 -3.22 3.79 9.38
N GLY A 48 -2.48 2.68 9.29
CA GLY A 48 -1.80 2.29 8.05
C GLY A 48 -2.77 1.90 6.93
N ALA A 49 -3.82 1.14 7.26
CA ALA A 49 -4.87 0.79 6.31
C ALA A 49 -5.61 2.04 5.80
N ASN A 50 -5.97 2.96 6.70
CA ASN A 50 -6.59 4.23 6.30
C ASN A 50 -5.68 5.09 5.43
N TRP A 51 -4.37 5.08 5.69
CA TRP A 51 -3.41 5.76 4.81
C TRP A 51 -3.44 5.18 3.40
N LEU A 52 -3.35 3.84 3.24
CA LEU A 52 -3.47 3.19 1.93
C LEU A 52 -4.80 3.56 1.24
N LEU A 53 -5.92 3.47 1.93
CA LEU A 53 -7.23 3.85 1.38
C LEU A 53 -7.27 5.32 0.94
N SER A 54 -6.61 6.22 1.67
CA SER A 54 -6.61 7.66 1.37
C SER A 54 -5.81 8.03 0.11
N ILE A 55 -4.89 7.16 -0.33
CA ILE A 55 -4.04 7.38 -1.51
C ILE A 55 -4.43 6.50 -2.70
N GLN A 56 -5.56 5.80 -2.63
CA GLN A 56 -6.07 5.03 -3.76
C GLN A 56 -6.38 5.98 -4.93
N ASN A 57 -5.91 5.64 -6.13
CA ASN A 57 -6.18 6.41 -7.33
C ASN A 57 -7.63 6.26 -7.79
N GLU A 58 -8.12 7.18 -8.63
CA GLU A 58 -9.48 7.12 -9.18
C GLU A 58 -9.75 5.85 -9.99
N ASP A 59 -8.72 5.29 -10.63
CA ASP A 59 -8.78 4.02 -11.36
C ASP A 59 -8.86 2.78 -10.46
N GLY A 60 -8.79 2.96 -9.13
CA GLY A 60 -8.84 1.91 -8.13
C GLY A 60 -7.49 1.34 -7.73
N GLY A 61 -6.40 1.65 -8.43
CA GLY A 61 -5.08 1.13 -8.12
C GLY A 61 -4.26 2.05 -7.22
N TRP A 62 -2.98 1.70 -7.07
CA TRP A 62 -2.00 2.44 -6.30
C TRP A 62 -0.72 2.66 -7.08
N GLY A 63 -0.08 3.82 -6.83
CA GLY A 63 1.06 4.28 -7.60
C GLY A 63 1.93 5.29 -6.85
N GLU A 64 3.18 4.92 -6.61
CA GLU A 64 4.18 5.73 -5.92
C GLU A 64 5.42 5.94 -6.79
N SER A 65 5.89 7.19 -6.85
CA SER A 65 7.08 7.57 -7.60
C SER A 65 8.37 7.18 -6.86
N CYS A 66 9.43 6.81 -7.60
CA CYS A 66 10.78 6.66 -7.05
C CYS A 66 11.31 7.94 -6.38
N SER A 67 10.75 9.11 -6.73
CA SER A 67 11.06 10.36 -6.06
C SER A 67 10.74 10.33 -4.56
N SER A 68 9.87 9.42 -4.12
CA SER A 68 9.50 9.26 -2.70
C SER A 68 10.69 8.87 -1.84
N ASP A 69 11.60 8.04 -2.36
CA ASP A 69 12.84 7.70 -1.65
C ASP A 69 13.75 8.93 -1.52
N ARG A 70 14.03 9.63 -2.62
CA ARG A 70 14.90 10.82 -2.59
C ARG A 70 14.34 11.94 -1.70
N LEU A 71 13.02 12.12 -1.71
CA LEU A 71 12.35 13.20 -0.97
C LEU A 71 11.89 12.80 0.42
N GLN A 72 12.07 11.52 0.81
CA GLN A 72 11.70 10.98 2.12
C GLN A 72 10.26 11.34 2.51
N ARG A 73 9.34 11.20 1.54
CA ARG A 73 7.89 11.35 1.72
C ARG A 73 7.16 10.72 0.55
N TYR A 74 5.92 10.32 0.74
CA TYR A 74 5.09 9.82 -0.34
C TYR A 74 4.91 10.86 -1.47
N ILE A 75 5.24 10.46 -2.69
CA ILE A 75 5.00 11.21 -3.92
C ILE A 75 4.12 10.34 -4.82
N PRO A 76 2.87 10.76 -5.12
CA PRO A 76 2.00 10.00 -6.01
C PRO A 76 2.63 9.91 -7.40
N LEU A 77 2.57 8.74 -8.01
CA LEU A 77 3.09 8.51 -9.37
C LEU A 77 2.22 9.18 -10.45
N GLY A 78 0.94 9.40 -10.16
CA GLY A 78 -0.06 9.85 -11.13
C GLY A 78 -0.62 8.72 -12.02
N GLY A 79 -0.24 7.47 -11.74
CA GLY A 79 -0.78 6.28 -12.39
C GLY A 79 -0.56 5.05 -11.53
N SER A 80 -1.43 4.04 -11.67
CA SER A 80 -1.36 2.81 -10.89
C SER A 80 -0.40 1.80 -11.51
N THR A 81 0.41 1.15 -10.67
CA THR A 81 1.32 0.07 -11.09
C THR A 81 0.78 -1.28 -10.59
N PRO A 82 0.99 -2.40 -11.31
CA PRO A 82 0.49 -3.71 -10.89
C PRO A 82 1.04 -4.15 -9.53
N SER A 83 2.35 -4.01 -9.31
CA SER A 83 3.02 -4.44 -8.07
C SER A 83 2.60 -3.62 -6.85
N GLN A 84 2.57 -2.28 -6.95
CA GLN A 84 2.15 -1.46 -5.82
C GLN A 84 0.65 -1.59 -5.53
N THR A 85 -0.17 -1.81 -6.56
CA THR A 85 -1.58 -2.17 -6.38
C THR A 85 -1.72 -3.52 -5.65
N ALA A 86 -0.91 -4.51 -6.02
CA ALA A 86 -0.91 -5.81 -5.33
C ALA A 86 -0.46 -5.69 -3.86
N TRP A 87 0.58 -4.92 -3.55
CA TRP A 87 1.02 -4.67 -2.17
C TRP A 87 -0.07 -3.99 -1.33
N ALA A 88 -0.71 -2.95 -1.88
CA ALA A 88 -1.79 -2.27 -1.18
C ALA A 88 -2.99 -3.21 -0.92
N LEU A 89 -3.37 -4.02 -1.91
CA LEU A 89 -4.44 -5.01 -1.76
C LEU A 89 -4.11 -6.06 -0.69
N ASP A 90 -2.93 -6.67 -0.73
CA ASP A 90 -2.52 -7.70 0.23
C ASP A 90 -2.53 -7.14 1.67
N ALA A 91 -2.04 -5.92 1.85
CA ALA A 91 -2.05 -5.24 3.13
C ALA A 91 -3.48 -4.96 3.64
N LEU A 92 -4.36 -4.47 2.76
CA LEU A 92 -5.75 -4.18 3.11
C LEU A 92 -6.54 -5.46 3.39
N ILE A 93 -6.32 -6.53 2.64
CA ILE A 93 -6.93 -7.85 2.90
C ILE A 93 -6.49 -8.38 4.27
N ALA A 94 -5.22 -8.21 4.64
CA ALA A 94 -4.73 -8.64 5.96
C ALA A 94 -5.38 -7.87 7.12
N VAL A 95 -5.80 -6.62 6.92
CA VAL A 95 -6.39 -5.78 7.98
C VAL A 95 -7.91 -5.81 7.99
N HIS A 96 -8.56 -5.92 6.83
CA HIS A 96 -10.02 -5.89 6.71
C HIS A 96 -10.60 -7.31 6.70
N PRO A 97 -11.43 -7.68 7.70
CA PRO A 97 -12.02 -9.03 7.76
C PRO A 97 -13.09 -9.27 6.70
N GLN A 98 -13.56 -8.22 6.03
CA GLN A 98 -14.60 -8.27 5.00
C GLN A 98 -14.19 -7.41 3.80
N PRO A 99 -14.60 -7.76 2.58
CA PRO A 99 -14.39 -6.95 1.39
C PRO A 99 -14.96 -5.54 1.56
N THR A 100 -14.31 -4.57 0.91
CA THR A 100 -14.76 -3.17 0.85
C THR A 100 -14.81 -2.73 -0.61
N ALA A 101 -15.58 -1.69 -0.92
CA ALA A 101 -15.64 -1.16 -2.28
C ALA A 101 -14.25 -0.70 -2.81
N ALA A 102 -13.35 -0.28 -1.92
CA ALA A 102 -11.97 0.06 -2.28
C ALA A 102 -11.17 -1.17 -2.69
N LEU A 103 -11.30 -2.29 -1.95
CA LEU A 103 -10.68 -3.58 -2.31
C LEU A 103 -11.20 -4.08 -3.66
N ASP A 104 -12.51 -4.04 -3.89
CA ASP A 104 -13.12 -4.48 -5.15
C ASP A 104 -12.58 -3.68 -6.34
N LYS A 105 -12.50 -2.36 -6.21
CA LYS A 105 -11.91 -1.48 -7.23
C LYS A 105 -10.45 -1.83 -7.52
N GLY A 106 -9.65 -2.06 -6.47
CA GLY A 106 -8.25 -2.45 -6.62
C GLY A 106 -8.08 -3.80 -7.31
N ILE A 107 -8.91 -4.79 -6.95
CA ILE A 107 -8.91 -6.12 -7.58
C ILE A 107 -9.25 -6.00 -9.07
N CYS A 108 -10.32 -5.28 -9.42
CA CYS A 108 -10.69 -5.03 -10.80
C CYS A 108 -9.54 -4.34 -11.56
N ARG A 109 -8.94 -3.30 -10.96
CA ARG A 109 -7.83 -2.59 -11.58
C ARG A 109 -6.63 -3.49 -11.83
N LEU A 110 -6.28 -4.35 -10.88
CA LEU A 110 -5.17 -5.29 -11.02
C LEU A 110 -5.44 -6.30 -12.14
N ILE A 111 -6.67 -6.85 -12.23
CA ILE A 111 -7.08 -7.75 -13.32
C ILE A 111 -6.97 -7.05 -14.68
N ASP A 112 -7.43 -5.79 -14.77
CA ASP A 112 -7.35 -5.03 -16.01
C ASP A 112 -5.89 -4.75 -16.42
N SER A 113 -5.01 -4.51 -15.45
CA SER A 113 -3.59 -4.23 -15.72
C SER A 113 -2.85 -5.37 -16.43
N VAL A 114 -3.29 -6.62 -16.26
CA VAL A 114 -2.69 -7.81 -16.90
C VAL A 114 -2.81 -7.76 -18.43
N LYS A 115 -3.80 -7.04 -18.95
CA LYS A 115 -4.07 -6.93 -20.39
C LYS A 115 -3.46 -5.68 -21.01
N GLU A 116 -2.85 -4.82 -20.20
CA GLU A 116 -2.33 -3.52 -20.63
C GLU A 116 -0.82 -3.57 -20.88
N ASP A 117 -0.39 -2.92 -21.96
CA ASP A 117 1.01 -2.61 -22.20
C ASP A 117 1.18 -1.08 -22.11
N LYS A 118 1.47 -0.60 -20.90
CA LYS A 118 1.59 0.83 -20.58
C LYS A 118 2.90 1.06 -19.83
N TRP A 119 3.40 2.29 -19.84
CA TRP A 119 4.62 2.64 -19.10
C TRP A 119 4.55 2.29 -17.60
N THR A 120 3.35 2.24 -17.00
CA THR A 120 3.16 1.88 -15.60
C THR A 120 3.34 0.39 -15.30
N THR A 121 3.26 -0.50 -16.30
CA THR A 121 3.51 -1.95 -16.11
C THR A 121 4.99 -2.28 -16.09
N VAL A 122 5.84 -1.38 -16.58
CA VAL A 122 7.32 -1.49 -16.58
C VAL A 122 7.99 -0.47 -15.66
N TYR A 123 7.21 0.28 -14.88
CA TYR A 123 7.75 1.26 -13.94
C TYR A 123 8.51 0.55 -12.80
N PRO A 124 9.70 1.03 -12.39
CA PRO A 124 10.44 0.43 -11.28
C PRO A 124 9.68 0.62 -9.95
N THR A 125 9.34 -0.49 -9.32
CA THR A 125 8.64 -0.54 -8.03
C THR A 125 9.43 -1.28 -6.97
#